data_AF-A0A212ERY5-F1
#
_entry.id   AF-A0A212ERY5-F1
#
_cell.length_a   1.000
_cell.length_b   1.000
_cell.length_c   1.000
_cell.angle_alpha   90.00
_cell.angle_beta   90.00
_cell.angle_gamma   90.00
#
_symmetry.space_group_name_H-M   'P 1'
#
loop_
_entity.id
_entity.type
_entity.pdbx_description
1 polymer ?
#
loop_
_entity_poly.entity_id
_entity_poly.type
_entity_poly.pdbx_seq_one_letter_code
_entity_poly.pdbx_strand_id
1 'polypeptide(L)'
;MSSLQSKKMPLFDLKVYVRVVAAVFSISSATAFVLALLRLLYPNLYYVEYLEGSDLIIHYLISGLMLVTSSIGFLNSCVVMNRSSSQNTGRNITTWLLLDSLFETARVVYIFMSEVVIKGTGPLQIYELLISIAQYLLDSFLYCQMILKH
;
A
#
# COMPACT_ATOMS: atom_id res chain seq x y z
N MET A 1 -11.47 -40.91 0.88
CA MET A 1 -12.17 -39.64 0.59
C MET A 1 -12.00 -38.73 1.80
N SER A 2 -10.98 -37.87 1.79
CA SER A 2 -10.79 -36.88 2.85
C SER A 2 -11.75 -35.72 2.63
N SER A 3 -12.66 -35.51 3.59
CA SER A 3 -13.51 -34.33 3.65
C SER A 3 -12.63 -33.11 3.95
N LEU A 4 -12.19 -32.42 2.89
CA LEU A 4 -11.78 -31.03 2.97
C LEU A 4 -13.02 -30.19 3.30
N GLN A 5 -13.49 -30.28 4.54
CA GLN A 5 -14.38 -29.28 5.11
C GLN A 5 -13.56 -28.00 5.18
N SER A 6 -13.74 -27.13 4.18
CA SER A 6 -13.38 -25.72 4.27
C SER A 6 -13.99 -25.20 5.56
N LYS A 7 -13.16 -25.07 6.60
CA LYS A 7 -13.55 -24.63 7.92
C LYS A 7 -13.84 -23.14 7.80
N LYS A 8 -15.07 -22.80 7.39
CA LYS A 8 -15.56 -21.41 7.37
C LYS A 8 -15.25 -20.79 8.72
N MET A 9 -14.47 -19.70 8.70
CA MET A 9 -14.07 -19.00 9.91
C MET A 9 -15.33 -18.51 10.65
N PRO A 10 -15.41 -18.65 11.97
CA PRO A 10 -16.50 -18.05 12.75
C PRO A 10 -16.61 -16.55 12.44
N LEU A 11 -17.83 -16.03 12.29
CA LEU A 11 -18.08 -14.63 11.90
C LEU A 11 -17.38 -13.59 12.81
N PHE A 12 -17.18 -13.94 14.09
CA PHE A 12 -16.47 -13.11 15.04
C PHE A 12 -14.97 -12.98 14.71
N ASP A 13 -14.33 -14.08 14.34
CA ASP A 13 -12.91 -14.10 13.97
C ASP A 13 -12.66 -13.35 12.66
N LEU A 14 -13.57 -13.46 11.70
CA LEU A 14 -13.50 -12.72 10.43
C LEU A 14 -13.57 -11.20 10.65
N LYS A 15 -14.42 -10.73 11.58
CA LYS A 15 -14.54 -9.31 11.93
C LYS A 15 -13.24 -8.74 12.49
N VAL A 16 -12.63 -9.45 13.45
CA VAL A 16 -11.36 -9.02 14.05
C VAL A 16 -10.27 -9.05 12.98
N TYR A 17 -10.24 -10.09 12.16
CA TYR A 17 -9.27 -10.24 11.09
C TYR A 17 -9.31 -9.10 10.07
N VAL A 18 -10.49 -8.74 9.55
CA VAL A 18 -10.64 -7.62 8.59
C VAL A 18 -10.13 -6.30 9.18
N ARG A 19 -10.37 -6.04 10.47
CA ARG A 19 -9.88 -4.84 11.14
C ARG A 19 -8.38 -4.82 11.32
N VAL A 20 -7.79 -5.97 11.66
CA VAL A 20 -6.33 -6.10 11.75
C VAL A 20 -5.68 -5.87 10.38
N VAL A 21 -6.23 -6.48 9.33
CA VAL A 21 -5.72 -6.27 7.96
C VAL A 21 -5.85 -4.81 7.54
N ALA A 22 -7.01 -4.18 7.78
CA ALA A 22 -7.20 -2.76 7.51
C ALA A 22 -6.23 -1.86 8.30
N ALA A 23 -5.91 -2.22 9.55
CA ALA A 23 -4.90 -1.50 10.32
C ALA A 23 -3.51 -1.63 9.67
N VAL A 24 -3.11 -2.83 9.25
CA VAL A 24 -1.84 -3.05 8.54
C VAL A 24 -1.78 -2.22 7.25
N PHE A 25 -2.84 -2.26 6.44
CA PHE A 25 -2.93 -1.47 5.21
C PHE A 25 -2.87 0.03 5.48
N SER A 26 -3.51 0.52 6.55
CA SER A 26 -3.41 1.94 6.93
C SER A 26 -1.98 2.36 7.29
N ILE A 27 -1.22 1.50 7.99
CA ILE A 27 0.19 1.76 8.32
C ILE A 27 1.03 1.75 7.04
N SER A 28 0.75 0.80 6.14
CA SER A 28 1.37 0.68 4.82
C SER A 28 1.20 1.98 4.02
N SER A 29 -0.05 2.47 3.89
CA SER A 29 -0.37 3.75 3.25
C SER A 29 0.25 4.96 3.92
N ALA A 30 0.21 5.05 5.26
CA ALA A 30 0.81 6.16 5.98
C ALA A 30 2.33 6.22 5.78
N THR A 31 3.00 5.06 5.75
CA THR A 31 4.45 4.99 5.52
C THR A 31 4.79 5.48 4.12
N ALA A 32 4.06 5.01 3.10
CA ALA A 32 4.25 5.47 1.73
C ALA A 32 3.98 6.97 1.57
N PHE A 33 2.99 7.51 2.28
CA PHE A 33 2.72 8.95 2.31
C PHE A 33 3.92 9.74 2.86
N VAL A 34 4.45 9.32 4.01
CA VAL A 34 5.59 9.99 4.66
C VAL A 34 6.83 9.95 3.77
N LEU A 35 7.13 8.81 3.16
CA LEU A 35 8.30 8.66 2.29
C LEU A 35 8.15 9.46 0.98
N ALA A 36 6.97 9.44 0.36
CA ALA A 36 6.70 10.27 -0.82
C ALA A 36 6.76 11.77 -0.50
N LEU A 37 6.31 12.18 0.69
CA LEU A 37 6.39 13.58 1.14
C LEU A 37 7.85 14.00 1.38
N LEU A 38 8.64 13.13 2.03
CA LEU A 38 10.07 13.37 2.21
C LEU A 38 10.79 13.47 0.87
N ARG A 39 10.48 12.59 -0.08
CA ARG A 39 11.05 12.64 -1.44
C ARG A 39 10.70 13.94 -2.14
N LEU A 40 9.44 14.37 -2.07
CA LEU A 40 8.96 15.60 -2.68
C LEU A 40 9.63 16.86 -2.09
N LEU A 41 9.79 16.91 -0.76
CA LEU A 41 10.29 18.11 -0.06
C LEU A 41 11.81 18.14 0.08
N TYR A 42 12.45 16.98 0.16
CA TYR A 42 13.88 16.81 0.38
C TYR A 42 14.47 15.81 -0.63
N PRO A 43 14.46 16.14 -1.93
CA PRO A 43 14.92 15.25 -2.99
C PRO A 43 16.40 14.86 -2.85
N ASN A 44 17.21 15.70 -2.20
CA ASN A 44 18.62 15.45 -1.90
C ASN A 44 18.86 14.22 -1.00
N LEU A 45 17.83 13.72 -0.30
CA LEU A 45 17.92 12.48 0.48
C LEU A 45 17.77 11.21 -0.40
N TYR A 46 17.22 11.36 -1.60
CA TYR A 46 16.87 10.29 -2.53
C TYR A 46 17.69 10.31 -3.82
N TYR A 47 18.22 11.48 -4.19
CA TYR A 47 19.05 11.68 -5.37
C TYR A 47 20.34 12.37 -4.97
N VAL A 48 21.49 11.80 -5.36
CA VAL A 48 22.80 12.40 -5.15
C VAL A 48 23.07 13.51 -6.15
N GLU A 49 22.62 13.30 -7.40
CA GLU A 49 22.69 14.29 -8.47
C GLU A 49 21.44 15.15 -8.50
N TYR A 50 21.58 16.41 -8.93
CA TYR A 50 20.45 17.30 -9.12
C TYR A 50 19.58 16.83 -10.27
N LEU A 51 18.27 16.81 -10.05
CA LEU A 51 17.30 16.47 -11.08
C LEU A 51 17.11 17.64 -12.05
N GLU A 52 17.26 17.40 -13.34
CA GLU A 52 17.07 18.40 -14.40
C GLU A 52 16.13 17.89 -15.49
N GLY A 53 15.52 18.82 -16.24
CA GLY A 53 14.71 18.51 -17.41
C GLY A 53 13.54 17.57 -17.13
N SER A 54 13.47 16.46 -17.88
CA SER A 54 12.42 15.45 -17.77
C SER A 54 12.34 14.79 -16.40
N ASP A 55 13.49 14.58 -15.75
CA ASP A 55 13.55 13.78 -14.53
C ASP A 55 12.93 14.52 -13.35
N LEU A 56 13.08 15.85 -13.34
CA LEU A 56 12.41 16.74 -12.40
C LEU A 56 10.89 16.68 -12.57
N ILE A 57 10.38 16.69 -13.82
CA ILE A 57 8.95 16.61 -14.11
C ILE A 57 8.39 15.27 -13.66
N ILE A 58 9.08 14.17 -14.00
CA ILE A 58 8.69 12.82 -13.61
C ILE A 58 8.64 12.73 -12.09
N HIS A 59 9.69 13.20 -11.40
CA HIS A 59 9.77 13.21 -9.94
C HIS A 59 8.55 13.87 -9.28
N TYR A 60 8.18 15.08 -9.69
CA TYR A 60 7.04 15.78 -9.12
C TYR A 60 5.72 15.05 -9.41
N LEU A 61 5.57 14.52 -10.62
CA LEU A 61 4.38 13.80 -11.02
C LEU A 61 4.20 12.50 -10.23
N ILE A 62 5.25 11.66 -10.15
CA ILE A 62 5.17 10.37 -9.46
C ILE A 62 5.06 10.53 -7.95
N SER A 63 5.76 11.50 -7.34
CA SER A 63 5.68 11.77 -5.90
C SER A 63 4.31 12.35 -5.53
N GLY A 64 3.80 13.27 -6.34
CA GLY A 64 2.45 13.83 -6.16
C GLY A 64 1.36 12.77 -6.29
N LEU A 65 1.46 11.91 -7.31
CA LEU A 65 0.52 10.79 -7.48
C LEU A 65 0.57 9.84 -6.27
N MET A 66 1.77 9.52 -5.78
CA MET A 66 1.95 8.65 -4.62
C MET A 66 1.34 9.24 -3.34
N LEU A 67 1.45 10.56 -3.13
CA LEU A 67 0.79 11.25 -2.00
C LEU A 67 -0.73 11.14 -2.07
N VAL A 68 -1.31 11.30 -3.26
CA VAL A 68 -2.76 11.18 -3.45
C VAL A 68 -3.22 9.74 -3.23
N THR A 69 -2.55 8.77 -3.85
CA THR A 69 -2.95 7.36 -3.75
C THR A 69 -2.77 6.81 -2.33
N SER A 70 -1.70 7.18 -1.63
CA SER A 70 -1.50 6.82 -0.22
C SER A 70 -2.55 7.46 0.70
N SER A 71 -2.96 8.70 0.44
CA SER A 71 -4.05 9.33 1.19
C SER A 71 -5.38 8.58 0.99
N ILE A 72 -5.68 8.18 -0.25
CA ILE A 72 -6.87 7.38 -0.58
C ILE A 72 -6.79 6.01 0.13
N GLY A 73 -5.65 5.32 0.05
CA GLY A 73 -5.43 4.02 0.71
C GLY A 73 -5.60 4.08 2.23
N PHE A 74 -5.06 5.14 2.84
CA PHE A 74 -5.20 5.39 4.28
C PHE A 74 -6.67 5.60 4.66
N LEU A 75 -7.37 6.50 3.97
CA LEU A 75 -8.79 6.79 4.23
C LEU A 75 -9.66 5.55 4.02
N ASN A 76 -9.42 4.80 2.94
CA ASN A 76 -10.10 3.55 2.62
C ASN A 76 -9.98 2.55 3.78
N SER A 77 -8.78 2.39 4.32
CA SER A 77 -8.52 1.52 5.46
C SER A 77 -9.19 2.03 6.76
N CYS A 78 -9.13 3.33 7.04
CA CYS A 78 -9.82 3.92 8.20
C CYS A 78 -11.35 3.74 8.12
N VAL A 79 -11.94 3.87 6.93
CA VAL A 79 -13.38 3.65 6.73
C VAL A 79 -13.74 2.20 7.09
N VAL A 80 -12.98 1.22 6.63
CA VAL A 80 -13.25 -0.21 6.93
C VAL A 80 -13.08 -0.55 8.40
N MET A 81 -12.11 0.05 9.08
CA MET A 81 -11.91 -0.10 10.52
C MET A 81 -13.12 0.40 11.32
N ASN A 82 -13.66 1.57 10.94
CA ASN A 82 -14.74 2.25 11.65
C ASN A 82 -16.15 1.81 11.23
N ARG A 83 -16.28 1.17 10.07
CA ARG A 83 -17.56 0.67 9.55
C ARG A 83 -18.13 -0.47 10.40
N SER A 84 -19.46 -0.57 10.43
CA SER A 84 -20.15 -1.67 11.12
C SER A 84 -19.86 -3.01 10.44
N SER A 85 -19.76 -4.07 11.25
CA SER A 85 -19.35 -5.40 10.75
C SER A 85 -20.35 -6.01 9.78
N SER A 86 -21.64 -5.65 9.89
CA SER A 86 -22.67 -6.02 8.92
C SER A 86 -22.41 -5.46 7.52
N GLN A 87 -21.75 -4.30 7.44
CA GLN A 87 -21.39 -3.66 6.18
C GLN A 87 -20.03 -4.13 5.64
N ASN A 88 -19.21 -4.82 6.42
CA ASN A 88 -17.96 -5.45 5.94
C ASN A 88 -18.26 -6.85 5.40
N THR A 89 -19.11 -6.92 4.38
CA THR A 89 -19.51 -8.18 3.73
C THR A 89 -19.70 -7.97 2.23
N GLY A 90 -19.51 -9.05 1.46
CA GLY A 90 -19.74 -9.08 0.02
C GLY A 90 -19.01 -7.95 -0.72
N ARG A 91 -19.79 -7.18 -1.49
CA ARG A 91 -19.28 -6.10 -2.36
C ARG A 91 -18.41 -5.08 -1.63
N ASN A 92 -18.70 -4.76 -0.37
CA ASN A 92 -17.95 -3.75 0.37
C ASN A 92 -16.51 -4.19 0.69
N ILE A 93 -16.31 -5.46 1.04
CA ILE A 93 -14.96 -6.02 1.20
C ILE A 93 -14.25 -6.07 -0.14
N THR A 94 -14.93 -6.50 -1.21
CA THR A 94 -14.34 -6.53 -2.55
C THR A 94 -13.89 -5.14 -3.01
N THR A 95 -14.72 -4.11 -2.84
CA THR A 95 -14.35 -2.73 -3.20
C THR A 95 -13.18 -2.22 -2.37
N TRP A 96 -13.16 -2.49 -1.07
CA TRP A 96 -12.03 -2.13 -0.21
C TRP A 96 -10.72 -2.76 -0.71
N LEU A 97 -10.73 -4.06 -0.99
CA LEU A 97 -9.58 -4.81 -1.50
C LEU A 97 -9.14 -4.36 -2.89
N LEU A 98 -10.07 -3.99 -3.76
CA LEU A 98 -9.71 -3.45 -5.07
C LEU A 98 -9.02 -2.10 -4.96
N LEU A 99 -9.53 -1.21 -4.10
CA LEU A 99 -8.92 0.11 -3.88
C LEU A 99 -7.52 -0.01 -3.26
N ASP A 100 -7.35 -0.93 -2.33
CA ASP A 100 -6.05 -1.14 -1.69
C ASP A 100 -5.06 -1.85 -2.64
N SER A 101 -5.51 -2.78 -3.49
CA SER A 101 -4.71 -3.35 -4.58
C SER A 101 -4.28 -2.31 -5.63
N LEU A 102 -5.13 -1.33 -5.94
CA LEU A 102 -4.77 -0.21 -6.81
C LEU A 102 -3.69 0.67 -6.18
N PHE A 103 -3.79 0.92 -4.87
CA PHE A 103 -2.76 1.64 -4.12
C PHE A 103 -1.42 0.90 -4.12
N GLU A 104 -1.41 -0.41 -3.89
CA GLU A 104 -0.19 -1.23 -3.98
C GLU A 104 0.42 -1.21 -5.38
N THR A 105 -0.41 -1.30 -6.41
CA THR A 105 0.05 -1.20 -7.80
C THR A 105 0.68 0.17 -8.07
N ALA A 106 0.06 1.25 -7.58
CA ALA A 106 0.62 2.59 -7.69
C ALA A 106 1.97 2.72 -6.96
N ARG A 107 2.12 2.10 -5.78
CA ARG A 107 3.39 2.06 -5.04
C ARG A 107 4.50 1.38 -5.84
N VAL A 108 4.21 0.22 -6.44
CA VAL A 108 5.18 -0.49 -7.29
C VAL A 108 5.64 0.38 -8.45
N VAL A 109 4.70 1.03 -9.15
CA VAL A 109 5.03 1.95 -10.25
C VAL A 109 5.85 3.13 -9.74
N TYR A 110 5.48 3.72 -8.61
CA TYR A 110 6.22 4.83 -8.00
C TYR A 110 7.67 4.47 -7.66
N ILE A 111 7.90 3.30 -7.03
CA ILE A 111 9.24 2.81 -6.72
C ILE A 111 10.02 2.50 -8.00
N PHE A 112 9.39 1.87 -8.98
CA PHE A 112 10.03 1.57 -10.26
C PHE A 112 10.48 2.85 -10.99
N MET A 113 9.62 3.87 -11.08
CA MET A 113 9.96 5.14 -11.69
C MET A 113 11.08 5.86 -10.92
N SER A 114 11.02 5.80 -9.59
CA SER A 114 12.03 6.41 -8.72
C SER A 114 13.41 5.75 -8.80
N GLU A 115 13.46 4.42 -8.82
CA GLU A 115 14.69 3.63 -8.77
C GLU A 115 15.28 3.41 -10.17
N VAL A 116 14.45 3.05 -11.16
CA VAL A 116 14.93 2.59 -12.47
C VAL A 116 14.99 3.74 -13.48
N VAL A 117 13.96 4.59 -13.50
CA VAL A 117 13.87 5.68 -14.49
C VAL A 117 14.71 6.87 -14.04
N ILE A 118 14.48 7.37 -12.83
CA ILE A 118 15.19 8.55 -12.29
C ILE A 118 16.55 8.16 -11.67
N LYS A 119 16.80 6.86 -11.40
CA LYS A 119 18.06 6.36 -10.82
C LYS A 119 18.36 6.97 -9.45
N GLY A 120 17.41 6.85 -8.52
CA GLY A 120 17.61 7.19 -7.12
C GLY A 120 18.86 6.51 -6.55
N THR A 121 19.76 7.29 -5.97
CA THR A 121 21.04 6.82 -5.40
C THR A 121 21.30 7.35 -4.00
N GLY A 122 20.36 8.11 -3.44
CA GLY A 122 20.47 8.71 -2.12
C GLY A 122 20.32 7.70 -0.98
N PRO A 123 20.74 8.08 0.24
CA PRO A 123 20.69 7.18 1.40
C PRO A 123 19.27 6.72 1.76
N LEU A 124 18.24 7.57 1.61
CA LEU A 124 16.85 7.18 1.91
C LEU A 124 16.21 6.32 0.82
N GLN A 125 16.79 6.26 -0.38
CA GLN A 125 16.29 5.44 -1.47
C GLN A 125 16.26 3.96 -1.09
N ILE A 126 17.36 3.45 -0.52
CA ILE A 126 17.49 2.04 -0.14
C ILE A 126 16.50 1.68 0.97
N TYR A 127 16.32 2.56 1.96
CA TYR A 127 15.37 2.34 3.03
C TYR A 127 13.93 2.32 2.51
N GLU A 128 13.56 3.26 1.65
CA GLU A 128 12.23 3.26 1.03
C GLU A 128 11.98 2.02 0.19
N LEU A 129 12.98 1.54 -0.56
CA LEU A 129 12.89 0.30 -1.34
C LEU A 129 12.66 -0.92 -0.43
N LEU A 130 13.47 -1.08 0.63
CA LEU A 130 13.35 -2.20 1.56
C LEU A 130 12.01 -2.21 2.29
N ILE A 131 11.56 -1.05 2.76
CA ILE A 131 10.26 -0.89 3.41
C ILE A 131 9.15 -1.24 2.43
N SER A 132 9.21 -0.74 1.19
CA SER A 132 8.20 -1.01 0.16
C SER A 132 8.14 -2.49 -0.21
N ILE A 133 9.28 -3.19 -0.29
CA ILE A 133 9.31 -4.64 -0.53
C ILE A 133 8.68 -5.39 0.64
N ALA A 134 9.07 -5.07 1.87
CA ALA A 134 8.53 -5.73 3.07
C ALA A 134 7.00 -5.52 3.18
N GLN A 135 6.54 -4.31 2.94
CA GLN A 135 5.11 -3.97 2.94
C GLN A 135 4.36 -4.67 1.81
N TYR A 136 4.87 -4.63 0.58
CA TYR A 136 4.25 -5.33 -0.54
C TYR A 136 4.11 -6.83 -0.30
N LEU A 137 5.14 -7.49 0.26
CA LEU A 137 5.10 -8.92 0.60
C LEU A 137 4.09 -9.22 1.71
N LEU A 138 4.07 -8.39 2.76
CA LEU A 138 3.13 -8.53 3.86
C LEU A 138 1.69 -8.33 3.39
N ASP A 139 1.44 -7.27 2.63
CA ASP A 139 0.12 -6.93 2.10
C ASP A 139 -0.36 -8.06 1.16
N SER A 140 0.50 -8.52 0.24
CA SER A 140 0.21 -9.66 -0.64
C SER A 140 -0.12 -10.95 0.13
N PHE A 141 0.60 -11.22 1.22
CA PHE A 141 0.31 -12.37 2.08
C PHE A 141 -1.07 -12.24 2.73
N LEU A 142 -1.40 -11.07 3.28
CA LEU A 142 -2.70 -10.79 3.89
C LEU A 142 -3.84 -10.88 2.87
N TYR A 143 -3.64 -10.39 1.65
CA TYR A 143 -4.56 -10.56 0.53
C TYR A 143 -4.85 -12.04 0.24
N CYS A 144 -3.80 -12.84 0.05
CA CYS A 144 -3.94 -14.27 -0.21
C CYS A 144 -4.69 -14.96 0.92
N GLN A 145 -4.35 -14.65 2.18
CA GLN A 145 -5.04 -15.21 3.34
C GLN A 145 -6.50 -14.79 3.42
N MET A 146 -6.83 -13.56 3.05
CA MET A 146 -8.21 -13.08 2.99
C MET A 146 -9.01 -13.79 1.91
N ILE A 147 -8.47 -13.92 0.70
CA ILE A 147 -9.15 -14.59 -0.42
C ILE A 147 -9.35 -16.08 -0.12
N LEU A 148 -8.34 -16.76 0.43
CA LEU A 148 -8.43 -18.20 0.76
C LEU A 148 -9.41 -18.50 1.90
N LYS A 149 -9.73 -17.52 2.75
CA LYS A 149 -10.63 -17.68 3.90
C LYS A 149 -12.07 -17.20 3.61
N HIS A 150 -12.30 -16.55 2.48
CA HIS A 150 -13.62 -16.10 2.02
C HIS A 150 -14.22 -17.03 0.98
#